data_AF-A0A7S3Y966-F1
#
_entry.id   AF-A0A7S3Y966-F1
#
_cell.length_a   1.000
_cell.length_b   1.000
_cell.length_c   1.000
_cell.angle_alpha   90.00
_cell.angle_beta   90.00
_cell.angle_gamma   90.00
#
_symmetry.space_group_name_H-M   'P 1'
#
loop_
_entity.id
_entity.type
_entity.pdbx_description
1 polymer ?
#
loop_
_entity_poly.entity_id
_entity_poly.type
_entity_poly.pdbx_seq_one_letter_code
_entity_poly.pdbx_strand_id
1 'polypeptide(L)'
;MAPFLLTHALLPNLKKSPKGRVIIVSSISQSSSLDFDNLQQQKGYSAHNAYSISKLADAMIAYELADKLQGTGVTVNTLDPGTVNTKMLLEGYATDLLRCTWTEINGLL
;
A
#
# COMPACT_ATOMS: atom_id res chain seq x y z
N MET A 1 -9.43 0.39 0.79
CA MET A 1 -10.68 -0.39 0.62
C MET A 1 -11.02 -0.73 -0.84
N ALA A 2 -10.70 0.12 -1.84
CA ALA A 2 -11.05 -0.16 -3.24
C ALA A 2 -10.48 -1.48 -3.83
N PRO A 3 -9.21 -1.87 -3.57
CA PRO A 3 -8.66 -3.12 -4.12
C PRO A 3 -9.44 -4.37 -3.65
N PHE A 4 -9.81 -4.41 -2.37
CA PHE A 4 -10.62 -5.49 -1.80
C PHE A 4 -11.96 -5.65 -2.55
N LEU A 5 -12.74 -4.57 -2.62
CA LEU A 5 -14.08 -4.63 -3.22
C LEU A 5 -14.02 -4.99 -4.71
N LEU A 6 -13.11 -4.35 -5.46
CA LEU A 6 -12.93 -4.61 -6.88
C LEU A 6 -12.57 -6.07 -7.14
N THR A 7 -11.60 -6.60 -6.40
CA THR A 7 -11.17 -7.99 -6.56
C THR A 7 -12.32 -8.95 -6.27
N HIS A 8 -13.07 -8.73 -5.19
CA HIS A 8 -14.24 -9.54 -4.86
C HIS A 8 -15.33 -9.52 -5.93
N ALA A 9 -15.61 -8.35 -6.51
CA ALA A 9 -16.57 -8.21 -7.60
C ALA A 9 -16.14 -8.96 -8.88
N LEU A 10 -14.83 -9.06 -9.12
CA LEU A 10 -14.27 -9.73 -10.30
C LEU A 10 -14.01 -11.23 -10.11
N LEU A 11 -14.10 -11.76 -8.88
CA LEU A 11 -13.85 -13.18 -8.59
C LEU A 11 -14.63 -14.16 -9.50
N PRO A 12 -15.93 -13.97 -9.80
CA PRO A 12 -16.65 -14.87 -10.68
C PRO A 12 -16.04 -14.96 -12.09
N ASN A 13 -15.51 -13.85 -12.59
CA ASN A 13 -14.87 -13.80 -13.91
C ASN A 13 -13.46 -14.38 -13.86
N LEU A 14 -12.71 -14.09 -12.79
CA LEU A 14 -11.37 -14.64 -12.58
C LEU A 14 -11.39 -16.16 -12.51
N LYS A 15 -12.38 -16.75 -11.83
CA LYS A 15 -12.56 -18.22 -11.72
C LYS A 15 -12.94 -18.90 -13.04
N LYS A 16 -13.53 -18.16 -13.99
CA LYS A 16 -13.83 -18.67 -15.35
C LYS A 16 -12.63 -18.59 -16.29
N SER A 17 -11.62 -17.77 -15.95
CA SER A 17 -10.43 -17.63 -16.77
C SER A 17 -9.53 -18.87 -16.63
N PRO A 18 -8.99 -19.42 -17.73
CA PRO A 18 -8.05 -20.54 -17.66
C PRO A 18 -6.79 -20.26 -16.83
N LYS A 19 -6.40 -18.98 -16.67
CA LYS A 19 -5.24 -18.52 -15.92
C LYS A 19 -5.52 -17.19 -15.23
N GLY A 20 -6.56 -17.12 -14.39
CA GLY A 20 -6.90 -15.93 -13.61
C GLY A 20 -5.76 -15.52 -12.67
N ARG A 21 -5.38 -14.23 -12.66
CA ARG A 21 -4.31 -13.71 -11.80
C ARG A 21 -4.73 -12.39 -11.16
N VAL A 22 -4.43 -12.24 -9.88
CA VAL A 22 -4.52 -10.98 -9.15
C VAL A 22 -3.13 -10.61 -8.66
N ILE A 23 -2.71 -9.38 -8.95
CA ILE A 23 -1.43 -8.83 -8.47
C ILE A 23 -1.75 -7.58 -7.67
N ILE A 24 -1.42 -7.60 -6.38
CA ILE A 24 -1.64 -6.47 -5.46
C ILE A 24 -0.30 -5.81 -5.17
N VAL A 25 -0.16 -4.53 -5.53
CA VAL A 25 1.09 -3.78 -5.32
C VAL A 25 1.15 -3.25 -3.89
N SER A 26 2.00 -3.87 -3.07
CA SER A 26 2.32 -3.46 -1.70
C SER A 26 3.63 -2.64 -1.68
N SER A 27 4.29 -2.54 -0.52
CA SER A 27 5.56 -1.82 -0.35
C SER A 27 6.30 -2.34 0.89
N ILE A 28 7.64 -2.36 0.85
CA ILE A 28 8.50 -2.65 2.01
C ILE A 28 8.31 -1.64 3.14
N SER A 29 7.82 -0.43 2.84
CA SER A 29 7.43 0.57 3.83
C SER A 29 6.15 0.20 4.57
N GLN A 30 5.67 -1.04 4.48
CA GLN A 30 4.52 -1.53 5.24
C GLN A 30 4.76 -1.47 6.75
N SER A 31 3.69 -1.22 7.50
CA SER A 31 3.74 -1.26 8.96
C SER A 31 4.12 -2.66 9.46
N SER A 32 4.73 -2.74 10.64
CA SER A 32 4.98 -4.02 11.33
C SER A 32 3.77 -4.51 12.14
N SER A 33 2.80 -3.64 12.40
CA SER A 33 1.64 -3.95 13.23
C SER A 33 0.40 -3.13 12.84
N LEU A 34 -0.76 -3.61 13.28
CA LEU A 34 -2.04 -2.94 13.18
C LEU A 34 -2.58 -2.67 14.57
N ASP A 35 -3.03 -1.43 14.79
CA ASP A 35 -3.88 -1.08 15.91
C ASP A 35 -5.34 -1.29 15.48
N PHE A 36 -5.94 -2.39 15.91
CA PHE A 36 -7.31 -2.74 15.56
C PHE A 36 -8.35 -1.75 16.13
N ASP A 37 -8.02 -1.05 17.22
CA ASP A 37 -8.89 -0.06 17.85
C ASP A 37 -8.80 1.32 17.16
N ASN A 38 -7.82 1.52 16.27
CA ASN A 38 -7.61 2.76 15.54
C ASN A 38 -7.16 2.53 14.08
N LEU A 39 -7.73 1.52 13.40
CA LEU A 39 -7.34 1.15 12.02
C LEU A 39 -7.39 2.30 11.03
N GLN A 40 -8.38 3.18 11.18
CA GLN A 40 -8.58 4.34 10.30
C GLN A 40 -7.73 5.55 10.68
N GLN A 41 -6.85 5.42 11.68
CA GLN A 41 -6.01 6.49 12.21
C GLN A 41 -6.79 7.78 12.54
N GLN A 42 -7.98 7.64 13.11
CA GLN A 42 -8.81 8.78 13.52
C GLN A 42 -8.16 9.57 14.67
N LYS A 43 -7.30 8.92 15.44
CA LYS A 43 -6.45 9.54 16.46
C LYS A 43 -4.99 9.50 16.00
N GLY A 44 -4.27 10.62 16.14
CA GLY A 44 -2.83 10.67 15.87
C GLY A 44 -2.45 10.40 14.41
N TYR A 45 -3.21 10.95 13.46
CA TYR A 45 -2.98 10.74 12.03
C TYR A 45 -1.56 11.16 11.59
N SER A 46 -0.93 10.30 10.81
CA SER A 46 0.33 10.59 10.10
C SER A 46 0.22 10.03 8.69
N ALA A 47 0.42 10.86 7.67
CA ALA A 47 0.29 10.45 6.28
C ALA A 47 1.21 9.26 5.93
N HIS A 48 2.46 9.29 6.41
CA HIS A 48 3.40 8.19 6.23
C HIS A 48 2.91 6.91 6.91
N ASN A 49 2.44 7.00 8.16
CA ASN A 49 1.95 5.84 8.88
C ASN A 49 0.66 5.27 8.25
N ALA A 50 -0.26 6.13 7.82
CA ALA A 50 -1.48 5.73 7.09
C ALA A 50 -1.14 4.98 5.80
N TYR A 51 -0.12 5.46 5.06
CA TYR A 51 0.41 4.77 3.89
C TYR A 51 0.99 3.39 4.26
N SER A 52 1.87 3.33 5.26
CA SER A 52 2.47 2.09 5.76
C SER A 52 1.43 1.05 6.20
N ILE A 53 0.41 1.47 6.93
CA ILE A 53 -0.71 0.61 7.34
C ILE A 53 -1.50 0.14 6.11
N SER A 54 -1.78 1.04 5.16
CA SER A 54 -2.48 0.68 3.93
C SER A 54 -1.72 -0.38 3.12
N LYS A 55 -0.38 -0.29 3.07
CA LYS A 55 0.48 -1.26 2.38
C LYS A 55 0.59 -2.60 3.10
N LEU A 56 0.55 -2.60 4.43
CA LEU A 56 0.37 -3.84 5.20
C LEU A 56 -0.98 -4.48 4.90
N ALA A 57 -2.06 -3.71 4.87
CA ALA A 57 -3.40 -4.22 4.56
C ALA A 57 -3.49 -4.81 3.15
N ASP A 58 -2.86 -4.17 2.15
CA ASP A 58 -2.76 -4.71 0.78
C ASP A 58 -2.08 -6.09 0.77
N ALA A 59 -0.98 -6.26 1.51
CA ALA A 59 -0.28 -7.54 1.63
C ALA A 59 -1.13 -8.61 2.34
N MET A 60 -1.78 -8.25 3.46
CA MET A 60 -2.67 -9.15 4.20
C MET A 60 -3.85 -9.63 3.34
N ILE A 61 -4.47 -8.74 2.56
CA ILE A 61 -5.53 -9.11 1.61
C ILE A 61 -5.01 -10.10 0.58
N ALA A 62 -3.80 -9.90 0.05
CA ALA A 62 -3.22 -10.83 -0.92
C ALA A 62 -3.03 -12.23 -0.32
N TYR A 63 -2.49 -12.34 0.89
CA TYR A 63 -2.31 -13.62 1.59
C TYR A 63 -3.64 -14.33 1.86
N GLU A 64 -4.60 -13.61 2.46
CA GLU A 64 -5.92 -14.16 2.78
C GLU A 64 -6.67 -14.62 1.51
N LEU A 65 -6.57 -13.85 0.43
CA LEU A 65 -7.22 -14.18 -0.82
C LEU A 65 -6.53 -15.36 -1.52
N ALA A 66 -5.21 -15.46 -1.45
CA ALA A 66 -4.47 -16.60 -1.97
C ALA A 66 -4.91 -17.91 -1.30
N ASP A 67 -5.08 -17.88 0.03
CA ASP A 67 -5.56 -19.03 0.80
C ASP A 67 -7.00 -19.42 0.41
N LYS A 68 -7.92 -18.45 0.39
CA LYS A 68 -9.33 -18.67 0.02
C LYS A 68 -9.53 -19.15 -1.42
N LEU A 69 -8.59 -18.90 -2.32
CA LEU A 69 -8.68 -19.26 -3.74
C LEU A 69 -7.90 -20.52 -4.09
N GLN A 70 -7.32 -21.22 -3.11
CA GLN A 70 -6.72 -22.54 -3.33
C GLN A 70 -7.70 -23.48 -4.05
N GLY A 71 -7.19 -24.24 -5.02
CA GLY A 71 -7.99 -25.15 -5.84
C GLY A 71 -8.86 -24.51 -6.92
N THR A 72 -8.96 -23.17 -6.98
CA THR A 72 -9.80 -22.49 -7.99
C THR A 72 -9.07 -22.19 -9.31
N GLY A 73 -7.76 -22.45 -9.38
CA GLY A 73 -6.92 -22.11 -10.54
C GLY A 73 -6.52 -20.63 -10.65
N VAL A 74 -7.10 -19.76 -9.80
CA VAL A 74 -6.72 -18.35 -9.69
C VAL A 74 -5.48 -18.22 -8.82
N THR A 75 -4.49 -17.46 -9.26
CA THR A 75 -3.32 -17.12 -8.43
C THR A 75 -3.40 -15.68 -7.94
N VAL A 76 -2.93 -15.47 -6.72
CA VAL A 76 -2.86 -14.15 -6.09
C VAL A 76 -1.44 -13.93 -5.62
N ASN A 77 -0.84 -12.80 -6.01
CA ASN A 77 0.50 -12.44 -5.61
C ASN A 77 0.53 -10.99 -5.14
N THR A 78 1.47 -10.67 -4.26
CA THR A 78 1.81 -9.30 -3.91
C THR A 78 3.26 -9.02 -4.26
N LEU A 79 3.57 -7.77 -4.56
CA LEU A 79 4.92 -7.31 -4.85
C LEU A 79 5.14 -5.90 -4.32
N ASP A 80 6.38 -5.61 -3.96
CA ASP A 80 6.89 -4.25 -3.78
C ASP A 80 7.70 -3.86 -5.03
N PRO A 81 7.37 -2.75 -5.72
CA PRO A 81 8.14 -2.29 -6.86
C PRO A 81 9.49 -1.63 -6.48
N GLY A 82 9.74 -1.40 -5.19
CA GLY A 82 10.90 -0.69 -4.68
C GLY A 82 10.82 0.82 -4.93
N THR A 83 11.96 1.50 -4.86
CA THR A 83 12.04 2.94 -5.13
C THR A 83 11.91 3.21 -6.61
N VAL A 84 10.73 3.66 -7.04
CA VAL A 84 10.45 4.02 -8.43
C VAL A 84 10.28 5.54 -8.54
N ASN A 85 10.92 6.14 -9.55
CA ASN A 85 10.84 7.57 -9.82
C ASN A 85 9.44 7.95 -10.34
N THR A 86 8.50 8.06 -9.41
CA THR A 86 7.11 8.44 -9.64
C THR A 86 6.86 9.84 -9.10
N LYS A 87 5.82 10.52 -9.60
CA LYS A 87 5.36 11.78 -9.03
C LYS A 87 5.07 11.66 -7.53
N MET A 88 4.54 10.52 -7.10
CA MET A 88 4.26 10.23 -5.68
C MET A 88 5.54 10.26 -4.82
N LEU A 89 6.63 9.65 -5.30
CA LEU A 89 7.91 9.68 -4.58
C LEU A 89 8.47 11.11 -4.49
N LEU A 90 8.40 11.85 -5.60
CA LEU A 90 8.88 13.23 -5.66
C LEU A 90 8.08 14.14 -4.72
N GLU A 91 6.75 14.08 -4.75
CA GLU A 91 5.90 14.90 -3.88
C GLU A 91 6.03 14.51 -2.40
N GLY A 92 6.14 13.21 -2.10
CA GLY A 92 6.20 12.68 -0.74
C GLY A 92 7.54 12.84 -0.02
N TYR A 93 8.67 12.82 -0.75
CA TYR A 93 10.02 12.88 -0.15
C TYR A 93 10.84 14.11 -0.56
N ALA A 94 10.54 14.80 -1.68
CA ALA A 94 11.24 16.04 -2.01
C ALA A 94 10.78 17.21 -1.14
N THR A 95 9.57 17.16 -0.59
CA THR A 95 9.06 18.17 0.35
C THR A 95 9.84 18.19 1.67
N ASP A 96 10.29 17.04 2.18
CA ASP A 96 11.13 16.98 3.39
C ASP A 96 12.58 17.43 3.11
N LEU A 97 13.15 17.17 1.93
CA LEU A 97 14.48 17.67 1.55
C LEU A 97 14.49 19.18 1.26
N LEU A 98 13.39 19.73 0.71
CA LEU A 98 13.22 21.17 0.53
C LEU A 98 12.93 21.88 1.87
N ARG A 99 12.29 21.21 2.84
CA ARG A 99 12.10 21.74 4.20
C ARG A 99 13.40 21.70 5.02
N CYS A 100 14.29 20.74 4.76
CA CYS A 100 15.61 20.67 5.41
C CYS A 100 16.67 21.60 4.79
N THR A 101 16.44 22.14 3.58
CA THR A 101 17.34 23.09 2.92
C THR A 101 16.86 24.54 2.98
N TRP A 102 15.64 24.80 3.44
CA TRP A 102 15.13 26.14 3.78
C TRP A 102 15.07 26.34 5.30
N THR A 103 16.24 26.43 5.94
CA THR A 103 16.39 27.26 7.14
C THR A 103 16.93 28.60 6.64
N GLU A 104 16.22 29.70 6.89
CA GLU A 104 16.67 31.05 6.51
C GLU A 104 18.11 31.30 6.96
N ILE A 105 19.03 31.45 5.99
CA ILE A 105 20.28 32.18 6.19
C ILE A 105 19.95 33.65 5.90
N ASN A 106 19.18 34.30 6.78
CA ASN A 106 19.04 35.75 6.80
C ASN A 106 18.81 36.21 8.24
N GLY A 107 19.91 36.29 8.98
CA GLY A 107 19.88 36.83 10.33
C GLY A 107 21.09 36.41 11.16
N LEU A 108 22.30 36.77 10.72
CA LEU A 108 23.42 37.24 11.56
C LEU A 108 24.69 37.38 10.72
N LEU A 109 25.24 38.61 10.78
CA LEU A 109 26.40 39.20 10.09
C LEU A 109 26.14 39.74 8.68
#